data_AF-A0A8B6ERX8-F1
#
_entry.id   AF-A0A8B6ERX8-F1
#
_cell.length_a   1.000
_cell.length_b   1.000
_cell.length_c   1.000
_cell.angle_alpha   90.00
_cell.angle_beta   90.00
_cell.angle_gamma   90.00
#
_symmetry.space_group_name_H-M   'P 1'
#
loop_
_entity.id
_entity.type
_entity.pdbx_description
1 polymer ?
#
loop_
_entity_poly.entity_id
_entity_poly.type
_entity_poly.pdbx_seq_one_letter_code
_entity_poly.pdbx_strand_id
1 'polypeptide(L)'
;MDNLKRELLNGLSANPPYIPAWYRYDEEGSRLNDICMEQCKYYYFHRFERNILIDIITELTEYLKDSRMVVDLGSGNATKTMLILDKLLETHESLTYVPVDISKVDDKLVITFDVTDASRKDIIELSYLDPEGYSEKFYLNSIHRLNREMNGNIDVSKFEIKNELVANSKSDNCSYVNVWIEAIENCEVNIGKLDLTRKILKGERLYLNEEGGISSKHTIAQFEYLLNKASLGMEKYWTNEHVGVVLVNRQ
;
A
#
# COMPACT_ATOMS: atom_id res chain seq x y z
N MET A 1 8.16 17.47 21.42
CA MET A 1 8.46 17.22 20.00
C MET A 1 7.15 16.85 19.33
N ASP A 2 6.80 17.50 18.22
CA ASP A 2 5.62 17.18 17.40
C ASP A 2 5.61 15.67 17.05
N ASN A 3 4.44 15.04 17.00
CA ASN A 3 4.31 13.59 16.78
C ASN A 3 5.02 13.18 15.48
N LEU A 4 4.84 13.97 14.42
CA LEU A 4 5.51 13.83 13.14
C LEU A 4 7.04 13.79 13.28
N LYS A 5 7.63 14.78 13.95
CA LYS A 5 9.09 14.87 14.13
C LYS A 5 9.65 13.67 14.89
N ARG A 6 8.91 13.19 15.88
CA ARG A 6 9.28 12.01 16.67
C ARG A 6 9.32 10.76 15.80
N GLU A 7 8.29 10.54 14.99
CA GLU A 7 8.22 9.37 14.11
C GLU A 7 9.34 9.40 13.05
N LEU A 8 9.60 10.55 12.44
CA LEU A 8 10.71 10.71 11.49
C LEU A 8 12.07 10.49 12.15
N LEU A 9 12.30 11.07 13.34
CA LEU A 9 13.55 10.87 14.06
C LEU A 9 13.75 9.39 14.43
N ASN A 10 12.69 8.70 14.87
CA ASN A 10 12.74 7.28 15.18
C ASN A 10 13.12 6.45 13.94
N GLY A 11 12.49 6.70 12.79
CA GLY A 11 12.79 5.98 11.55
C GLY A 11 14.21 6.23 11.05
N LEU A 12 14.63 7.50 11.01
CA LEU A 12 15.97 7.89 10.54
C LEU A 12 17.11 7.45 11.49
N SER A 13 16.79 7.18 12.75
CA SER A 13 17.74 6.67 13.76
C SER A 13 17.70 5.15 13.90
N ALA A 14 16.78 4.46 13.22
CA ALA A 14 16.69 3.01 13.24
C ALA A 14 17.89 2.35 12.53
N ASN A 15 18.04 1.05 12.74
CA ASN A 15 19.03 0.23 12.06
C ASN A 15 18.35 -1.04 11.50
N PRO A 16 18.07 -1.10 10.18
CA PRO A 16 18.39 -0.07 9.18
C PRO A 16 17.51 1.19 9.28
N PRO A 17 17.98 2.36 8.81
CA PRO A 17 17.18 3.57 8.84
C PRO A 17 16.08 3.56 7.78
N TYR A 18 14.95 4.18 8.08
CA TYR A 18 13.81 4.29 7.17
C TYR A 18 13.07 5.63 7.27
N ILE A 19 12.31 5.96 6.22
CA ILE A 19 11.27 6.98 6.26
C ILE A 19 9.91 6.25 6.23
N PRO A 20 8.98 6.57 7.17
CA PRO A 20 7.65 5.98 7.17
C PRO A 20 6.93 6.20 5.83
N ALA A 21 6.28 5.18 5.27
CA ALA A 21 5.73 5.34 3.92
C ALA A 21 4.57 6.32 3.82
N TRP A 22 3.78 6.47 4.89
CA TRP A 22 2.71 7.46 4.94
C TRP A 22 3.26 8.88 4.69
N TYR A 23 4.53 9.13 5.01
CA TYR A 23 5.17 10.42 4.79
C TYR A 23 5.32 10.76 3.30
N ARG A 24 5.22 9.78 2.39
CA ARG A 24 5.17 10.05 0.94
C ARG A 24 3.90 10.76 0.49
N TYR A 25 2.82 10.73 1.27
CA TYR A 25 1.51 11.25 0.89
C TYR A 25 1.30 12.68 1.42
N ASP A 26 2.03 13.65 0.86
CA ASP A 26 1.58 15.05 0.83
C ASP A 26 0.75 15.30 -0.45
N GLU A 27 0.33 16.55 -0.71
CA GLU A 27 -0.45 16.89 -1.90
C GLU A 27 0.22 16.41 -3.21
N GLU A 28 1.53 16.64 -3.34
CA GLU A 28 2.31 16.21 -4.50
C GLU A 28 2.45 14.68 -4.57
N GLY A 29 2.66 14.05 -3.43
CA GLY A 29 2.72 12.59 -3.31
C GLY A 29 1.44 11.91 -3.76
N SER A 30 0.28 12.43 -3.35
CA SER A 30 -1.02 11.93 -3.80
C SER A 30 -1.18 12.10 -5.31
N ARG A 31 -0.79 13.26 -5.86
CA ARG A 31 -0.81 13.51 -7.31
C ARG A 31 0.10 12.54 -8.09
N LEU A 32 1.29 12.26 -7.57
CA LEU A 32 2.24 11.30 -8.17
C LEU A 32 1.71 9.87 -8.09
N ASN A 33 1.06 9.50 -6.99
CA ASN A 33 0.39 8.21 -6.84
C ASN A 33 -0.72 8.04 -7.89
N ASP A 34 -1.57 9.05 -8.08
CA ASP A 34 -2.63 9.02 -9.10
C ASP A 34 -2.05 8.84 -10.52
N ILE A 35 -1.00 9.59 -10.85
CA ILE A 35 -0.28 9.43 -12.13
C ILE A 35 0.27 8.02 -12.27
N CYS A 36 0.86 7.44 -11.22
CA CYS A 36 1.36 6.07 -11.25
C CYS A 36 0.22 5.08 -11.52
N MET A 37 -0.90 5.18 -10.80
CA MET A 37 -2.05 4.30 -10.98
C MET A 37 -2.65 4.37 -12.39
N GLU A 38 -2.65 5.55 -13.01
CA GLU A 38 -3.24 5.77 -14.33
C GLU A 38 -2.28 5.47 -15.49
N GLN A 39 -1.01 5.85 -15.37
CA GLN A 39 -0.07 5.86 -16.49
C GLN A 39 0.95 4.71 -16.43
N CYS A 40 1.23 4.15 -15.25
CA CYS A 40 2.20 3.07 -15.12
C CYS A 40 1.57 1.73 -15.53
N LYS A 41 2.00 1.21 -16.68
CA LYS A 41 1.56 -0.12 -17.16
C LYS A 41 2.01 -1.26 -16.25
N TYR A 42 3.07 -1.08 -15.45
CA TYR A 42 3.54 -2.11 -14.52
C TYR A 42 2.80 -2.06 -13.17
N TYR A 43 2.21 -0.93 -12.79
CA TYR A 43 1.37 -0.82 -11.60
C TYR A 43 0.01 -1.50 -11.84
N TYR A 44 -0.03 -2.82 -11.64
CA TYR A 44 -1.13 -3.65 -12.10
C TYR A 44 -2.29 -3.77 -11.09
N PHE A 45 -2.01 -3.63 -9.80
CA PHE A 45 -2.95 -3.97 -8.72
C PHE A 45 -4.30 -3.26 -8.87
N HIS A 46 -4.30 -1.93 -9.01
CA HIS A 46 -5.51 -1.13 -9.18
C HIS A 46 -6.38 -1.58 -10.37
N ARG A 47 -5.76 -1.94 -11.50
CA ARG A 47 -6.49 -2.38 -12.70
C ARG A 47 -7.10 -3.77 -12.52
N PHE A 48 -6.33 -4.72 -12.00
CA PHE A 48 -6.82 -6.07 -11.78
C PHE A 48 -7.89 -6.13 -10.68
N GLU A 49 -7.76 -5.31 -9.65
CA GLU A 49 -8.77 -5.16 -8.60
C GLU A 49 -10.08 -4.60 -9.15
N ARG A 50 -10.02 -3.55 -9.98
CA ARG A 50 -11.21 -3.00 -10.61
C ARG A 50 -11.88 -4.02 -11.55
N ASN A 51 -11.09 -4.75 -12.34
CA ASN A 51 -11.62 -5.74 -13.28
C ASN A 51 -12.32 -6.90 -12.57
N ILE A 52 -11.69 -7.48 -11.54
CA ILE A 52 -12.33 -8.57 -10.80
C ILE A 52 -13.62 -8.10 -10.14
N LEU A 53 -13.66 -6.87 -9.58
CA LEU A 53 -14.89 -6.32 -9.02
C LEU A 53 -16.01 -6.22 -10.07
N ILE A 54 -15.71 -5.74 -11.28
CA ILE A 54 -16.68 -5.69 -12.39
C ILE A 54 -17.19 -7.08 -12.74
N ASP A 55 -16.27 -8.06 -12.85
CA ASP A 55 -16.62 -9.43 -13.25
C ASP A 55 -17.54 -10.11 -12.23
N ILE A 56 -17.35 -9.83 -10.93
CA ILE A 56 -18.10 -10.47 -9.85
C ILE A 56 -19.29 -9.66 -9.35
N ILE A 57 -19.46 -8.40 -9.78
CA ILE A 57 -20.36 -7.43 -9.10
C ILE A 57 -21.79 -7.94 -8.95
N THR A 58 -22.31 -8.63 -9.98
CA THR A 58 -23.67 -9.18 -9.97
C THR A 58 -23.79 -10.32 -8.96
N GLU A 59 -22.82 -11.23 -8.92
CA GLU A 59 -22.82 -12.32 -7.93
C GLU A 59 -22.61 -11.77 -6.52
N LEU A 60 -21.63 -10.86 -6.34
CA LEU A 60 -21.30 -10.26 -5.04
C LEU A 60 -22.51 -9.57 -4.42
N THR A 61 -23.26 -8.80 -5.21
CA THR A 61 -24.42 -8.05 -4.70
C THR A 61 -25.60 -8.94 -4.31
N GLU A 62 -25.72 -10.17 -4.80
CA GLU A 62 -26.72 -11.14 -4.30
C GLU A 62 -26.47 -11.50 -2.82
N TYR A 63 -25.21 -11.54 -2.38
CA TYR A 63 -24.86 -11.78 -0.97
C TYR A 63 -25.02 -10.55 -0.08
N LEU A 64 -25.10 -9.37 -0.70
CA LEU A 64 -25.20 -8.06 -0.06
C LEU A 64 -26.60 -7.44 -0.22
N LYS A 65 -27.58 -8.18 -0.77
CA LYS A 65 -28.91 -7.68 -1.11
C LYS A 65 -29.73 -7.16 0.07
N ASP A 66 -29.37 -7.56 1.29
CA ASP A 66 -30.02 -7.12 2.52
C ASP A 66 -29.21 -5.99 3.22
N SER A 67 -28.02 -5.66 2.71
CA SER A 67 -27.12 -4.66 3.28
C SER A 67 -27.62 -3.25 2.99
N ARG A 68 -27.84 -2.46 4.04
CA ARG A 68 -28.32 -1.05 3.92
C ARG A 68 -27.22 -0.01 4.11
N MET A 69 -26.02 -0.44 4.50
CA MET A 69 -24.87 0.41 4.76
C MET A 69 -23.64 -0.15 4.07
N VAL A 70 -22.86 0.74 3.44
CA VAL A 70 -21.55 0.43 2.88
C VAL A 70 -20.52 1.28 3.60
N VAL A 71 -19.58 0.63 4.26
CA VAL A 71 -18.47 1.30 4.95
C VAL A 71 -17.18 0.98 4.21
N ASP A 72 -16.51 2.04 3.76
CA ASP A 72 -15.37 1.94 2.83
C ASP A 72 -14.10 2.39 3.54
N LEU A 73 -13.28 1.40 3.92
CA LEU A 73 -12.06 1.58 4.68
C LEU A 73 -10.92 1.91 3.71
N GLY A 74 -10.47 3.17 3.74
CA GLY A 74 -9.48 3.67 2.78
C GLY A 74 -10.09 4.00 1.42
N SER A 75 -11.18 4.79 1.42
CA SER A 75 -12.01 5.04 0.24
C SER A 75 -11.29 5.67 -0.94
N GLY A 76 -10.20 6.42 -0.72
CA GLY A 76 -9.48 7.12 -1.78
C GLY A 76 -10.43 7.96 -2.65
N ASN A 77 -10.41 7.76 -3.96
CA ASN A 77 -11.32 8.40 -4.92
C ASN A 77 -12.69 7.70 -5.08
N ALA A 78 -12.97 6.66 -4.30
CA ALA A 78 -14.20 5.88 -4.24
C ALA A 78 -14.65 5.21 -5.56
N THR A 79 -13.83 5.21 -6.61
CA THR A 79 -14.22 4.69 -7.94
C THR A 79 -14.61 3.20 -7.93
N LYS A 80 -13.95 2.39 -7.11
CA LYS A 80 -14.28 0.97 -6.91
C LYS A 80 -15.59 0.80 -6.12
N THR A 81 -15.75 1.59 -5.07
CA THR A 81 -16.91 1.56 -4.19
C THR A 81 -18.18 1.97 -4.93
N MET A 82 -18.07 2.92 -5.86
CA MET A 82 -19.17 3.30 -6.74
C MET A 82 -19.71 2.13 -7.58
N LEU A 83 -18.87 1.16 -8.00
CA LEU A 83 -19.36 -0.03 -8.70
C LEU A 83 -20.32 -0.86 -7.84
N ILE A 84 -20.05 -0.96 -6.53
CA ILE A 84 -20.89 -1.69 -5.57
C ILE A 84 -22.15 -0.89 -5.25
N LEU A 85 -21.99 0.42 -4.99
CA LEU A 85 -23.12 1.31 -4.69
C LEU A 85 -24.11 1.37 -5.84
N ASP A 86 -23.64 1.58 -7.07
CA ASP A 86 -24.48 1.64 -8.27
C ASP A 86 -25.28 0.35 -8.43
N LYS A 87 -24.63 -0.81 -8.23
CA LYS A 87 -25.30 -2.11 -8.36
C LYS A 87 -26.31 -2.37 -7.25
N LEU A 88 -26.01 -1.99 -6.00
CA LEU A 88 -26.96 -2.14 -4.89
C LEU A 88 -28.17 -1.20 -5.03
N LEU A 89 -27.96 0.01 -5.56
CA LEU A 89 -29.04 0.98 -5.82
C LEU A 89 -30.01 0.54 -6.92
N GLU A 90 -29.68 -0.47 -7.73
CA GLU A 90 -30.65 -1.08 -8.66
C GLU A 90 -31.80 -1.78 -7.91
N THR A 91 -31.56 -2.24 -6.68
CA THR A 91 -32.52 -3.02 -5.88
C THR A 91 -32.93 -2.34 -4.57
N HIS A 92 -32.15 -1.38 -4.10
CA HIS A 92 -32.39 -0.64 -2.87
C HIS A 92 -32.98 0.75 -3.13
N GLU A 93 -34.02 1.11 -2.39
CA GLU A 93 -34.58 2.48 -2.41
C GLU A 93 -33.60 3.52 -1.85
N SER A 94 -32.77 3.12 -0.88
CA SER A 94 -31.72 3.97 -0.29
C SER A 94 -30.61 3.12 0.33
N LEU A 95 -29.40 3.69 0.36
CA LEU A 95 -28.20 3.14 0.99
C LEU A 95 -27.50 4.24 1.81
N THR A 96 -26.89 3.84 2.92
CA THR A 96 -25.97 4.72 3.67
C THR A 96 -24.54 4.42 3.26
N TYR A 97 -23.82 5.43 2.76
CA TYR A 97 -22.39 5.32 2.47
C TYR A 97 -21.56 6.02 3.55
N VAL A 98 -20.61 5.31 4.13
CA VAL A 98 -19.69 5.84 5.15
C VAL A 98 -18.26 5.67 4.63
N PRO A 99 -17.66 6.72 4.04
CA PRO A 99 -16.23 6.71 3.74
C PRO A 99 -15.48 6.82 5.07
N VAL A 100 -14.71 5.78 5.41
CA VAL A 100 -13.92 5.75 6.63
C VAL A 100 -12.45 5.71 6.26
N ASP A 101 -11.74 6.77 6.62
CA ASP A 101 -10.29 6.72 6.72
C ASP A 101 -9.94 6.69 8.22
N ILE A 102 -9.32 5.59 8.64
CA ILE A 102 -8.90 5.27 10.02
C ILE A 102 -10.05 5.21 11.07
N SER A 103 -10.78 4.06 11.17
CA SER A 103 -11.23 3.36 12.41
C SER A 103 -12.44 2.41 12.20
N LYS A 104 -12.87 1.69 13.25
CA LYS A 104 -13.58 0.38 13.25
C LYS A 104 -15.07 0.38 12.82
N VAL A 105 -15.53 -0.77 12.31
CA VAL A 105 -16.89 -1.04 11.80
C VAL A 105 -17.36 -2.45 12.20
N ASP A 106 -18.66 -2.65 12.42
CA ASP A 106 -19.34 -3.95 12.57
C ASP A 106 -20.31 -4.15 11.37
N ASP A 107 -20.07 -5.15 10.50
CA ASP A 107 -21.00 -5.78 9.53
C ASP A 107 -20.21 -6.74 8.59
N LYS A 108 -20.84 -7.25 7.52
CA LYS A 108 -20.15 -7.99 6.44
C LYS A 108 -19.05 -7.14 5.83
N LEU A 109 -17.90 -7.76 5.57
CA LEU A 109 -16.72 -7.07 5.06
C LEU A 109 -16.30 -7.67 3.71
N VAL A 110 -16.04 -6.80 2.74
CA VAL A 110 -15.43 -7.17 1.46
C VAL A 110 -13.98 -6.72 1.52
N ILE A 111 -13.04 -7.65 1.37
CA ILE A 111 -11.61 -7.34 1.40
C ILE A 111 -10.98 -7.75 0.08
N THR A 112 -10.26 -6.82 -0.54
CA THR A 112 -9.33 -7.10 -1.64
C THR A 112 -7.92 -7.24 -1.08
N PHE A 113 -7.15 -8.19 -1.60
CA PHE A 113 -5.75 -8.33 -1.27
C PHE A 113 -4.94 -8.80 -2.47
N ASP A 114 -3.66 -8.45 -2.45
CA ASP A 114 -2.74 -8.82 -3.51
C ASP A 114 -2.22 -10.25 -3.28
N VAL A 115 -2.37 -11.09 -4.31
CA VAL A 115 -2.03 -12.51 -4.26
C VAL A 115 -0.55 -12.70 -4.56
N THR A 116 0.17 -13.36 -3.65
CA THR A 116 1.57 -13.72 -3.92
C THR A 116 1.67 -14.98 -4.75
N ASP A 117 2.50 -14.90 -5.78
CA ASP A 117 3.22 -16.06 -6.31
C ASP A 117 4.70 -15.69 -6.46
N ALA A 118 5.58 -16.42 -5.78
CA ALA A 118 7.03 -16.21 -5.83
C ALA A 118 7.60 -16.40 -7.24
N SER A 119 6.92 -17.16 -8.11
CA SER A 119 7.28 -17.31 -9.52
C SER A 119 7.17 -16.00 -10.32
N ARG A 120 6.49 -14.99 -9.76
CA ARG A 120 6.23 -13.68 -10.41
C ARG A 120 7.03 -12.53 -9.81
N LYS A 121 8.15 -12.84 -9.16
CA LYS A 121 9.04 -11.85 -8.54
C LYS A 121 9.28 -10.64 -9.45
N ASP A 122 9.66 -10.87 -10.70
CA ASP A 122 10.02 -9.80 -11.64
C ASP A 122 8.83 -8.85 -11.91
N ILE A 123 7.62 -9.40 -12.09
CA ILE A 123 6.42 -8.59 -12.33
C ILE A 123 6.06 -7.78 -11.07
N ILE A 124 6.22 -8.40 -9.89
CA ILE A 124 5.98 -7.73 -8.61
C ILE A 124 7.00 -6.60 -8.42
N GLU A 125 8.29 -6.83 -8.66
CA GLU A 125 9.30 -5.78 -8.48
C GLU A 125 9.12 -4.63 -9.50
N LEU A 126 8.76 -4.93 -10.74
CA LEU A 126 8.46 -3.91 -11.76
C LEU A 126 7.25 -3.05 -11.41
N SER A 127 6.30 -3.52 -10.59
CA SER A 127 5.17 -2.70 -10.15
C SER A 127 5.53 -1.66 -9.07
N TYR A 128 6.73 -1.75 -8.50
CA TYR A 128 7.24 -0.81 -7.48
C TYR A 128 8.37 0.06 -7.99
N LEU A 129 9.12 -0.39 -9.00
CA LEU A 129 10.09 0.39 -9.74
C LEU A 129 9.93 0.14 -11.23
N ASP A 130 9.00 0.88 -11.84
CA ASP A 130 8.77 0.81 -13.27
C ASP A 130 9.89 1.49 -14.07
N PRO A 131 10.28 0.94 -15.23
CA PRO A 131 11.28 1.54 -16.12
C PRO A 131 10.94 2.96 -16.61
N GLU A 132 9.66 3.34 -16.60
CA GLU A 132 9.18 4.67 -16.98
C GLU A 132 9.42 5.74 -15.87
N GLY A 133 9.75 5.31 -14.65
CA GLY A 133 10.10 6.18 -13.52
C GLY A 133 8.91 6.86 -12.83
N TYR A 134 7.68 6.35 -13.00
CA TYR A 134 6.50 6.87 -12.27
C TYR A 134 6.58 6.54 -10.78
N SER A 135 6.86 5.28 -10.44
CA SER A 135 6.99 4.83 -9.05
C SER A 135 8.21 5.44 -8.38
N GLU A 136 9.33 5.58 -9.10
CA GLU A 136 10.53 6.25 -8.58
C GLU A 136 10.21 7.67 -8.09
N LYS A 137 9.54 8.49 -8.92
CA LYS A 137 9.13 9.85 -8.54
C LYS A 137 8.26 9.84 -7.29
N PHE A 138 7.31 8.92 -7.20
CA PHE A 138 6.45 8.78 -6.04
C PHE A 138 7.24 8.39 -4.78
N TYR A 139 8.17 7.44 -4.88
CA TYR A 139 9.03 7.02 -3.76
C TYR A 139 9.94 8.15 -3.28
N LEU A 140 10.64 8.82 -4.21
CA LEU A 140 11.54 9.93 -3.92
C LEU A 140 10.84 11.17 -3.35
N ASN A 141 9.51 11.28 -3.51
CA ASN A 141 8.75 12.36 -2.88
C ASN A 141 8.91 12.39 -1.34
N SER A 142 9.09 11.24 -0.67
CA SER A 142 9.42 11.22 0.77
C SER A 142 10.67 12.04 1.10
N ILE A 143 11.69 11.97 0.26
CA ILE A 143 12.96 12.67 0.43
C ILE A 143 12.78 14.15 0.10
N HIS A 144 12.11 14.47 -1.00
CA HIS A 144 11.82 15.86 -1.37
C HIS A 144 10.98 16.57 -0.30
N ARG A 145 9.97 15.89 0.24
CA ARG A 145 9.17 16.37 1.37
C ARG A 145 10.03 16.53 2.62
N LEU A 146 10.87 15.56 2.95
CA LEU A 146 11.77 15.64 4.11
C LEU A 146 12.69 16.86 4.01
N ASN A 147 13.28 17.09 2.84
CA ASN A 147 14.13 18.26 2.59
C ASN A 147 13.35 19.57 2.78
N ARG A 148 12.16 19.68 2.19
CA ARG A 148 11.30 20.87 2.26
C ARG A 148 10.77 21.14 3.68
N GLU A 149 10.22 20.13 4.35
CA GLU A 149 9.50 20.30 5.61
C GLU A 149 10.42 20.26 6.83
N MET A 150 11.51 19.48 6.78
CA MET A 150 12.41 19.26 7.92
C MET A 150 13.77 19.96 7.76
N ASN A 151 13.92 20.83 6.76
CA ASN A 151 15.19 21.50 6.43
C ASN A 151 16.30 20.47 6.19
N GLY A 152 15.99 19.47 5.36
CA GLY A 152 16.90 18.41 4.96
C GLY A 152 17.68 18.75 3.69
N ASN A 153 18.82 18.09 3.48
CA ASN A 153 19.69 18.30 2.31
C ASN A 153 20.04 17.01 1.54
N ILE A 154 19.19 15.98 1.60
CA ILE A 154 19.47 14.72 0.92
C ILE A 154 19.44 14.94 -0.59
N ASP A 155 20.59 14.76 -1.24
CA ASP A 155 20.76 14.85 -2.68
C ASP A 155 20.50 13.48 -3.31
N VAL A 156 19.32 13.31 -3.91
CA VAL A 156 18.89 12.03 -4.52
C VAL A 156 19.80 11.57 -5.67
N SER A 157 20.57 12.48 -6.30
CA SER A 157 21.50 12.10 -7.37
C SER A 157 22.70 11.26 -6.88
N LYS A 158 22.91 11.22 -5.56
CA LYS A 158 23.95 10.41 -4.89
C LYS A 158 23.46 9.04 -4.47
N PHE A 159 22.27 8.65 -4.90
CA PHE A 159 21.68 7.37 -4.56
C PHE A 159 21.08 6.70 -5.79
N GLU A 160 21.03 5.38 -5.73
CA GLU A 160 20.29 4.55 -6.66
C GLU A 160 19.08 3.97 -5.92
N ILE A 161 17.88 4.13 -6.47
CA ILE A 161 16.67 3.52 -5.90
C ILE A 161 16.62 2.04 -6.26
N LYS A 162 16.29 1.19 -5.28
CA LYS A 162 16.22 -0.27 -5.43
C LYS A 162 15.01 -0.81 -4.68
N ASN A 163 14.54 -1.97 -5.11
CA ASN A 163 13.53 -2.72 -4.41
C ASN A 163 13.86 -4.21 -4.36
N GLU A 164 13.15 -4.92 -3.49
CA GLU A 164 13.22 -6.37 -3.40
C GLU A 164 11.91 -6.93 -2.87
N LEU A 165 11.40 -7.97 -3.53
CA LEU A 165 10.38 -8.85 -2.98
C LEU A 165 11.02 -9.80 -1.96
N VAL A 166 10.67 -9.61 -0.71
CA VAL A 166 10.96 -10.56 0.37
C VAL A 166 9.86 -11.62 0.39
N ALA A 167 10.16 -12.78 -0.20
CA ALA A 167 9.23 -13.90 -0.29
C ALA A 167 9.18 -14.70 1.03
N ASN A 168 7.97 -14.92 1.54
CA ASN A 168 7.71 -15.75 2.71
C ASN A 168 6.77 -16.90 2.34
N SER A 169 7.21 -18.13 2.62
CA SER A 169 6.48 -19.37 2.30
C SER A 169 5.66 -19.93 3.47
N LYS A 170 5.82 -19.39 4.68
CA LYS A 170 5.08 -19.84 5.87
C LYS A 170 3.70 -19.18 5.92
N SER A 171 2.71 -19.91 6.42
CA SER A 171 1.32 -19.43 6.48
C SER A 171 1.08 -18.29 7.47
N ASP A 172 2.00 -18.07 8.42
CA ASP A 172 1.90 -17.04 9.46
C ASP A 172 2.63 -15.73 9.11
N ASN A 173 3.29 -15.65 7.95
CA ASN A 173 4.01 -14.45 7.52
C ASN A 173 3.79 -14.15 6.03
N CYS A 174 3.45 -12.91 5.71
CA CYS A 174 3.19 -12.47 4.32
C CYS A 174 4.48 -12.18 3.56
N SER A 175 4.44 -12.26 2.23
CA SER A 175 5.52 -11.69 1.41
C SER A 175 5.34 -10.16 1.33
N TYR A 176 6.41 -9.41 1.13
CA TYR A 176 6.32 -7.95 1.04
C TYR A 176 7.44 -7.38 0.18
N VAL A 177 7.24 -6.15 -0.32
CA VAL A 177 8.26 -5.44 -1.09
C VAL A 177 8.88 -4.35 -0.22
N ASN A 178 10.22 -4.31 -0.20
CA ASN A 178 10.99 -3.20 0.33
C ASN A 178 11.45 -2.30 -0.80
N VAL A 179 11.50 -0.99 -0.54
CA VAL A 179 12.08 0.00 -1.44
C VAL A 179 13.05 0.87 -0.64
N TRP A 180 14.25 1.10 -1.17
CA TRP A 180 15.28 1.91 -0.51
C TRP A 180 16.07 2.71 -1.54
N ILE A 181 16.76 3.74 -1.06
CA ILE A 181 17.83 4.40 -1.80
C ILE A 181 19.17 3.91 -1.26
N GLU A 182 20.08 3.52 -2.14
CA GLU A 182 21.42 3.03 -1.81
C GLU A 182 22.47 4.04 -2.26
N ALA A 183 23.35 4.48 -1.35
CA ALA A 183 24.33 5.52 -1.65
C ALA A 183 25.38 5.03 -2.66
N ILE A 184 25.59 5.75 -3.76
CA ILE A 184 26.59 5.40 -4.78
C ILE A 184 27.98 5.97 -4.47
N GLU A 185 28.04 6.94 -3.55
CA GLU A 185 29.25 7.55 -3.00
C GLU A 185 29.05 7.93 -1.53
N ASN A 186 30.16 8.26 -0.84
CA ASN A 186 30.06 8.75 0.54
C ASN A 186 29.45 10.15 0.53
N CYS A 187 28.46 10.40 1.39
CA CYS A 187 27.86 11.72 1.55
C CYS A 187 27.54 12.03 3.01
N GLU A 188 27.23 13.29 3.29
CA GLU A 188 26.74 13.73 4.59
C GLU A 188 25.34 14.32 4.40
N VAL A 189 24.41 13.84 5.21
CA VAL A 189 23.02 14.31 5.24
C VAL A 189 22.77 15.02 6.57
N ASN A 190 22.07 16.14 6.51
CA ASN A 190 21.63 16.93 7.63
C ASN A 190 20.12 17.15 7.52
N ILE A 191 19.40 16.92 8.61
CA ILE A 191 17.96 17.19 8.76
C ILE A 191 17.80 18.20 9.90
N GLY A 192 17.83 19.49 9.56
CA GLY A 192 18.00 20.56 10.54
C GLY A 192 16.91 20.62 11.61
N LYS A 193 15.63 20.37 11.27
CA LYS A 193 14.54 20.41 12.26
C LYS A 193 14.50 19.22 13.21
N LEU A 194 15.34 18.21 12.97
CA LEU A 194 15.52 17.02 13.80
C LEU A 194 16.89 16.99 14.50
N ASP A 195 17.73 18.02 14.32
CA ASP A 195 19.11 18.08 14.81
C ASP A 195 19.93 16.81 14.48
N LEU A 196 19.66 16.24 13.29
CA LEU A 196 20.26 14.98 12.85
C LEU A 196 21.26 15.22 11.73
N THR A 197 22.50 14.82 11.94
CA THR A 197 23.53 14.73 10.90
C THR A 197 24.05 13.30 10.81
N ARG A 198 24.10 12.73 9.61
CA ARG A 198 24.65 11.40 9.38
C ARG A 198 25.63 11.41 8.21
N LYS A 199 26.76 10.76 8.41
CA LYS A 199 27.62 10.31 7.30
C LYS A 199 27.04 9.02 6.78
N ILE A 200 26.77 8.98 5.48
CA ILE A 200 26.28 7.81 4.78
C ILE A 200 27.43 7.32 3.91
N LEU A 201 27.88 6.09 4.16
CA LEU A 201 28.93 5.46 3.36
C LEU A 201 28.35 4.91 2.06
N LYS A 202 29.17 4.83 1.02
CA LYS A 202 28.81 4.13 -0.22
C LYS A 202 28.30 2.73 0.09
N GLY A 203 27.15 2.37 -0.47
CA GLY A 203 26.47 1.09 -0.25
C GLY A 203 25.52 1.06 0.95
N GLU A 204 25.49 2.10 1.80
CA GLU A 204 24.48 2.21 2.85
C GLU A 204 23.10 2.50 2.26
N ARG A 205 22.07 1.97 2.93
CA ARG A 205 20.68 2.01 2.51
C ARG A 205 19.85 2.89 3.43
N LEU A 206 18.99 3.71 2.83
CA LEU A 206 17.87 4.37 3.51
C LEU A 206 16.57 3.82 2.95
N TYR A 207 15.82 3.09 3.77
CA TYR A 207 14.56 2.52 3.36
C TYR A 207 13.48 3.60 3.25
N LEU A 208 12.59 3.45 2.28
CA LEU A 208 11.46 4.36 2.06
C LEU A 208 10.17 3.78 2.63
N ASN A 209 10.25 2.69 3.40
CA ASN A 209 9.15 2.05 4.10
C ASN A 209 9.68 1.38 5.37
N GLU A 210 8.79 1.18 6.34
CA GLU A 210 9.03 0.45 7.56
C GLU A 210 9.44 -1.01 7.28
N GLU A 211 10.19 -1.61 8.23
CA GLU A 211 10.56 -3.03 8.19
C GLU A 211 9.31 -3.94 8.20
N GLY A 212 9.39 -5.06 7.48
CA GLY A 212 8.23 -5.93 7.23
C GLY A 212 7.39 -5.50 6.02
N GLY A 213 7.73 -4.36 5.40
CA GLY A 213 7.02 -3.82 4.25
C GLY A 213 5.59 -3.37 4.60
N ILE A 214 4.99 -2.60 3.70
CA ILE A 214 3.64 -2.05 3.90
C ILE A 214 2.70 -2.50 2.78
N SER A 215 3.26 -3.22 1.81
CA SER A 215 2.53 -3.80 0.72
C SER A 215 2.68 -5.31 0.78
N SER A 216 1.97 -5.87 1.75
CA SER A 216 1.88 -7.30 2.00
C SER A 216 1.18 -8.01 0.85
N LYS A 217 1.71 -9.18 0.52
CA LYS A 217 1.21 -10.09 -0.48
C LYS A 217 0.89 -11.40 0.26
N HIS A 218 -0.29 -11.95 0.00
CA HIS A 218 -0.78 -13.14 0.70
C HIS A 218 -1.12 -14.25 -0.28
N THR A 219 -0.82 -15.49 0.10
CA THR A 219 -1.54 -16.67 -0.43
C THR A 219 -2.91 -16.77 0.23
N ILE A 220 -3.80 -17.57 -0.33
CA ILE A 220 -5.13 -17.78 0.28
C ILE A 220 -5.06 -18.38 1.66
N ALA A 221 -4.19 -19.36 1.87
CA ALA A 221 -4.00 -19.97 3.18
C ALA A 221 -3.48 -18.95 4.21
N GLN A 222 -2.59 -18.03 3.83
CA GLN A 222 -2.13 -16.95 4.70
C GLN A 222 -3.26 -15.97 5.03
N PHE A 223 -4.09 -15.63 4.05
CA PHE A 223 -5.20 -14.71 4.25
C PHE A 223 -6.29 -15.33 5.14
N GLU A 224 -6.66 -16.59 4.90
CA GLU A 224 -7.58 -17.36 5.73
C GLU A 224 -7.08 -17.50 7.18
N TYR A 225 -5.77 -17.69 7.37
CA TYR A 225 -5.16 -17.67 8.71
C TYR A 225 -5.39 -16.34 9.44
N LEU A 226 -5.26 -15.19 8.76
CA LEU A 226 -5.53 -13.87 9.33
C LEU A 226 -7.01 -13.69 9.69
N LEU A 227 -7.91 -14.10 8.80
CA LEU A 227 -9.36 -14.05 9.07
C LEU A 227 -9.72 -14.84 10.34
N ASN A 228 -9.21 -16.07 10.46
CA ASN A 228 -9.45 -16.90 11.64
C ASN A 228 -8.88 -16.27 12.93
N LYS A 229 -7.72 -15.63 12.87
CA LYS A 229 -7.16 -14.87 14.01
C LYS A 229 -8.04 -13.69 14.42
N ALA A 230 -8.75 -13.09 13.47
CA ALA A 230 -9.70 -12.02 13.69
C ALA A 230 -11.12 -12.50 14.05
N SER A 231 -11.35 -13.82 14.20
CA SER A 231 -12.69 -14.42 14.38
C SER A 231 -13.65 -14.10 13.22
N LEU A 232 -13.11 -14.07 12.01
CA LEU A 232 -13.84 -13.90 10.75
C LEU A 232 -13.77 -15.19 9.93
N GLY A 233 -14.88 -15.56 9.31
CA GLY A 233 -15.00 -16.68 8.39
C GLY A 233 -15.09 -16.19 6.95
N MET A 234 -14.36 -16.84 6.05
CA MET A 234 -14.47 -16.59 4.61
C MET A 234 -15.73 -17.28 4.08
N GLU A 235 -16.76 -16.50 3.71
CA GLU A 235 -18.00 -17.02 3.12
C GLU A 235 -17.80 -17.37 1.65
N LYS A 236 -17.08 -16.52 0.92
CA LYS A 236 -16.85 -16.67 -0.52
C LYS A 236 -15.52 -16.02 -0.91
N TYR A 237 -14.91 -16.57 -1.96
CA TYR A 237 -13.65 -16.10 -2.52
C TYR A 237 -13.73 -16.06 -4.05
N TRP A 238 -13.20 -14.98 -4.63
CA TRP A 238 -12.99 -14.81 -6.05
C TRP A 238 -11.53 -14.42 -6.31
N THR A 239 -10.96 -14.90 -7.41
CA THR A 239 -9.57 -14.60 -7.79
C THR A 239 -9.45 -14.34 -9.27
N ASN A 240 -8.51 -13.48 -9.62
CA ASN A 240 -7.86 -13.50 -10.92
C ASN A 240 -6.37 -13.84 -10.72
N GLU A 241 -5.55 -13.59 -11.74
CA GLU A 241 -4.12 -13.86 -11.69
C GLU A 241 -3.43 -13.09 -10.55
N HIS A 242 -3.85 -11.86 -10.22
CA HIS A 242 -3.11 -10.96 -9.34
C HIS A 242 -3.84 -10.57 -8.04
N VAL A 243 -5.17 -10.64 -8.01
CA VAL A 243 -5.99 -10.10 -6.93
C VAL A 243 -7.00 -11.14 -6.46
N GLY A 244 -7.14 -11.22 -5.14
CA GLY A 244 -8.17 -11.97 -4.47
C GLY A 244 -9.21 -11.01 -3.88
N VAL A 245 -10.49 -11.37 -3.98
CA VAL A 245 -11.61 -10.72 -3.29
C VAL A 245 -12.26 -11.74 -2.39
N VAL A 246 -12.42 -11.43 -1.10
CA VAL A 246 -13.18 -12.26 -0.17
C VAL A 246 -14.42 -11.54 0.30
N LEU A 247 -15.49 -12.32 0.46
CA LEU A 247 -16.62 -11.96 1.29
C LEU A 247 -16.45 -12.66 2.64
N VAL A 248 -16.45 -11.88 3.73
CA VAL A 248 -16.26 -12.41 5.07
C VAL A 248 -17.45 -12.11 5.98
N ASN A 249 -17.72 -13.06 6.87
CA ASN A 249 -18.71 -12.93 7.93
C ASN A 249 -18.03 -13.09 9.29
N ARG A 250 -18.67 -12.55 10.32
CA ARG A 250 -18.29 -12.84 11.71
C ARG A 250 -18.62 -14.30 12.02
N GLN A 251 -17.69 -15.01 12.65
CA GLN A 251 -17.94 -16.34 13.22
C GLN A 251 -18.70 -16.24 14.54
#